data_AF-A0A832IJJ7-F1
#
_entry.id   AF-A0A832IJJ7-F1
#
_cell.length_a   1.000
_cell.length_b   1.000
_cell.length_c   1.000
_cell.angle_alpha   90.00
_cell.angle_beta   90.00
_cell.angle_gamma   90.00
#
_symmetry.space_group_name_H-M   'P 1'
#
loop_
_entity.id
_entity.type
_entity.pdbx_description
1 polymer ?
#
loop_
_entity_poly.entity_id
_entity_poly.type
_entity_poly.pdbx_seq_one_letter_code
_entity_poly.pdbx_strand_id
1 'polypeptide(L)' 'PNTPARCAYCNEVLVDCPKEEVTGKVPIYVFETIEHFKRCPKCGKVYWRGTHVVRHLEFLASQGKENDTRGDNE' A
#
# COMPACT_ATOMS: atom_id res chain seq x y z
N PRO A 1 -1.05 -13.58 -10.01
CA PRO A 1 -1.08 -14.28 -8.70
C PRO A 1 -2.22 -13.76 -7.81
N ASN A 2 -3.17 -14.64 -7.45
CA ASN A 2 -4.34 -14.31 -6.63
C ASN A 2 -4.04 -14.52 -5.13
N THR A 3 -2.92 -13.96 -4.66
CA THR A 3 -2.46 -14.15 -3.29
C THR A 3 -3.20 -13.19 -2.36
N PRO A 4 -3.88 -13.69 -1.31
CA PRO A 4 -4.60 -12.82 -0.38
C PRO A 4 -3.64 -11.93 0.42
N ALA A 5 -4.03 -10.68 0.62
CA ALA A 5 -3.28 -9.76 1.46
C ALA A 5 -3.26 -10.24 2.92
N ARG A 6 -2.13 -10.02 3.61
CA ARG A 6 -1.92 -10.44 5.00
C ARG A 6 -1.63 -9.26 5.91
N CYS A 7 -1.99 -9.41 7.17
CA CYS A 7 -1.70 -8.43 8.22
C CYS A 7 -0.19 -8.35 8.46
N ALA A 8 0.39 -7.15 8.33
CA ALA A 8 1.81 -6.92 8.62
C ALA A 8 2.22 -7.17 10.08
N TYR A 9 1.26 -7.21 11.02
CA TYR A 9 1.54 -7.41 12.44
C TYR A 9 1.43 -8.88 12.90
N CYS A 10 0.42 -9.61 12.41
CA CYS A 10 0.12 -10.96 12.89
C CYS A 10 -0.01 -12.01 11.77
N ASN A 11 0.26 -11.63 10.53
CA ASN A 11 0.29 -12.46 9.32
C ASN A 11 -1.05 -13.14 8.93
N GLU A 12 -2.15 -12.78 9.60
CA GLU A 12 -3.48 -13.30 9.31
C GLU A 12 -4.02 -12.76 7.97
N VAL A 13 -4.84 -13.54 7.28
CA VAL A 13 -5.49 -13.11 6.04
C VAL A 13 -6.43 -11.94 6.33
N LEU A 14 -6.32 -10.89 5.53
CA LEU A 14 -7.17 -9.72 5.65
C LEU A 14 -8.55 -9.99 5.05
N VAL A 15 -9.59 -9.56 5.75
CA VAL A 15 -10.99 -9.66 5.31
C VAL A 15 -11.50 -8.28 4.90
N ASP A 16 -12.49 -8.23 4.01
CA ASP A 16 -13.13 -6.97 3.64
C ASP A 16 -13.83 -6.34 4.84
N CYS A 17 -13.80 -5.01 4.89
CA CYS A 17 -14.35 -4.22 5.98
C CYS A 17 -15.26 -3.14 5.39
N PRO A 18 -16.54 -3.05 5.83
CA PRO A 18 -17.43 -1.96 5.46
C PRO A 18 -16.83 -0.60 5.83
N LYS A 19 -17.12 0.42 5.03
CA LYS A 19 -16.63 1.79 5.22
C LYS A 19 -17.12 2.35 6.56
N GLU A 20 -18.35 2.03 6.94
CA GLU A 20 -19.00 2.46 8.16
C GLU A 20 -18.24 1.98 9.41
N GLU A 21 -17.67 0.77 9.36
CA GLU A 21 -16.90 0.19 10.46
C GLU A 21 -15.55 0.88 10.71
N VAL A 22 -15.02 1.63 9.72
CA VAL A 22 -13.73 2.32 9.82
C VAL A 22 -13.88 3.80 10.18
N THR A 23 -15.10 4.31 10.29
CA THR A 23 -15.40 5.68 10.74
C THR A 23 -14.72 5.96 12.08
N GLY A 24 -13.95 7.06 12.15
CA GLY A 24 -13.22 7.44 13.36
C GLY A 24 -11.99 6.57 13.70
N LYS A 25 -11.71 5.51 12.94
CA LYS A 25 -10.49 4.67 13.09
C LYS A 25 -9.39 5.03 12.09
N VAL A 26 -9.74 5.79 11.05
CA VAL A 26 -8.81 6.28 10.03
C VAL A 26 -8.92 7.81 9.92
N PRO A 27 -7.89 8.50 9.42
CA PRO A 27 -7.97 9.93 9.15
C PRO A 27 -9.15 10.28 8.22
N ILE A 28 -9.78 11.43 8.42
CA ILE A 28 -11.01 11.82 7.70
C ILE A 28 -10.83 11.80 6.18
N TYR A 29 -9.70 12.31 5.68
CA TYR A 29 -9.37 12.30 4.26
C TYR A 29 -9.33 10.87 3.69
N VAL A 30 -8.82 9.89 4.44
CA VAL A 30 -8.80 8.48 4.01
C VAL A 30 -10.21 7.92 3.98
N PHE A 31 -11.01 8.21 5.01
CA PHE A 31 -12.41 7.81 5.07
C PHE A 31 -13.20 8.37 3.87
N GLU A 32 -12.97 9.62 3.48
CA GLU A 32 -13.69 10.26 2.38
C GLU A 32 -13.23 9.75 1.00
N THR A 33 -11.93 9.48 0.82
CA THR A 33 -11.36 9.19 -0.51
C THR A 33 -11.24 7.71 -0.85
N ILE A 34 -11.36 6.82 0.13
CA ILE A 34 -11.20 5.37 -0.07
C ILE A 34 -12.53 4.66 0.10
N GLU A 35 -12.86 3.79 -0.85
CA GLU A 35 -14.07 2.95 -0.81
C GLU A 35 -13.82 1.55 -0.24
N HIS A 36 -12.62 1.00 -0.45
CA HIS A 36 -12.32 -0.38 -0.09
C HIS A 36 -11.33 -0.45 1.08
N PHE A 37 -11.83 -0.96 2.20
CA PHE A 37 -11.04 -1.25 3.38
C PHE A 37 -10.95 -2.75 3.61
N LYS A 38 -9.83 -3.16 4.20
CA LYS A 38 -9.68 -4.50 4.77
C LYS A 38 -9.33 -4.39 6.25
N ARG A 39 -9.73 -5.37 7.04
CA ARG A 39 -9.35 -5.47 8.45
C ARG A 39 -8.71 -6.82 8.74
N CYS A 40 -7.84 -6.84 9.74
CA CYS A 40 -7.38 -8.09 10.31
C CYS A 40 -8.41 -8.61 11.33
N PRO A 41 -8.93 -9.85 11.18
CA PRO A 41 -9.90 -10.40 12.14
C PRO A 41 -9.26 -10.72 13.50
N LYS A 42 -7.92 -10.87 13.56
CA LYS A 42 -7.19 -11.21 14.79
C LYS A 42 -6.82 -10.00 15.64
N CYS A 43 -6.28 -8.94 15.03
CA CYS A 43 -5.78 -7.77 15.77
C CYS A 43 -6.56 -6.48 15.52
N GLY A 44 -7.56 -6.49 14.64
CA GLY A 44 -8.43 -5.34 14.37
C GLY A 44 -7.80 -4.20 13.57
N LYS A 45 -6.52 -4.31 13.15
CA LYS A 45 -5.88 -3.29 12.31
C LYS A 45 -6.63 -3.14 10.98
N VAL A 46 -6.86 -1.89 10.59
CA VAL A 46 -7.49 -1.50 9.33
C VAL A 46 -6.41 -1.17 8.30
N TYR A 47 -6.64 -1.62 7.07
CA TYR A 47 -5.76 -1.47 5.92
C TYR A 47 -6.56 -0.90 4.75
N TRP A 48 -5.92 -0.06 3.95
CA TRP A 48 -6.46 0.45 2.70
C TRP A 48 -5.34 0.53 1.67
N ARG A 49 -5.71 0.61 0.39
CA ARG A 49 -4.73 0.84 -0.67
C ARG A 49 -4.21 2.28 -0.56
N GLY A 50 -3.01 2.46 -0.02
CA GLY A 50 -2.35 3.75 0.03
C GLY A 50 -1.87 4.23 -1.35
N THR A 51 -1.68 5.54 -1.50
CA THR A 51 -1.06 6.17 -2.68
C THR A 51 0.48 6.14 -2.63
N HIS A 52 1.08 5.56 -1.59
CA HIS A 52 2.55 5.53 -1.42
C HIS A 52 3.27 4.89 -2.60
N VAL A 53 2.63 3.95 -3.29
CA VAL A 53 3.15 3.36 -4.53
C VAL A 53 3.26 4.41 -5.64
N VAL A 54 2.29 5.31 -5.77
CA VAL A 54 2.30 6.38 -6.79
C VAL A 54 3.47 7.34 -6.55
N ARG A 55 3.66 7.81 -5.31
CA ARG A 55 4.78 8.70 -4.99
C ARG A 55 6.17 8.07 -5.17
N HIS A 56 6.32 6.78 -4.85
CA HIS A 56 7.58 6.08 -5.10
C HIS A 56 7.83 5.82 -6.59
N LEU A 57 6.78 5.50 -7.37
CA LEU A 57 6.91 5.32 -8.82
C LEU A 57 7.19 6.65 -9.53
N GLU A 58 6.55 7.74 -9.11
CA GLU A 58 6.87 9.09 -9.60
C GLU A 58 8.32 9.48 -9.27
N PHE A 59 8.78 9.18 -8.06
CA PHE A 59 10.18 9.37 -7.67
C PHE A 59 11.15 8.56 -8.54
N LEU A 60 10.90 7.26 -8.73
CA LEU A 60 11.74 6.40 -9.59
C LEU A 60 11.72 6.83 -11.07
N ALA A 61 10.55 7.20 -11.60
CA ALA A 61 10.41 7.69 -12.98
C ALA A 61 11.21 8.99 -13.21
N SER A 62 11.37 9.83 -12.18
CA SER A 62 12.16 11.06 -12.25
C SER A 62 13.68 10.85 -12.27
N GLN A 63 14.18 9.64 -12.01
CA GLN A 63 15.62 9.33 -11.90
C GLN A 63 16.16 8.51 -13.09
N GLY A 64 15.40 8.41 -14.18
CA GLY A 64 15.69 7.54 -15.33
C GLY A 64 16.71 8.05 -16.35
N LYS A 65 17.79 8.74 -15.94
CA LYS A 65 18.97 8.98 -16.81
C LYS A 65 20.19 9.34 -15.94
N GLU A 66 21.14 8.42 -15.71
CA GLU A 66 22.61 8.67 -15.63
C GLU A 66 23.40 7.35 -15.83
N ASN A 67 23.94 7.19 -17.06
CA ASN A 67 25.19 6.56 -17.50
C ASN A 67 25.62 5.15 -17.03
N ASP A 68 25.30 4.11 -17.83
CA ASP A 68 26.20 2.96 -18.01
C ASP A 68 27.26 3.37 -19.05
N THR A 69 28.42 3.82 -18.56
CA THR A 69 29.65 3.78 -19.34
C THR A 69 30.53 2.72 -18.69
N ARG A 70 30.20 1.43 -18.93
CA ARG A 70 31.21 0.38 -18.77
C ARG A 70 32.25 0.61 -19.85
N GLY A 71 33.35 1.24 -19.47
CA GLY A 71 34.56 1.30 -20.27
C GLY A 71 35.15 -0.11 -20.36
N ASP A 72 35.06 -0.70 -21.53
CA ASP A 72 36.00 -1.72 -21.97
C ASP A 72 37.35 -1.00 -22.21
N ASN A 73 38.40 -1.40 -21.49
CA ASN A 73 39.75 -1.32 -22.03
C ASN A 73 40.69 -2.29 -21.30
N GLU A 74 41.33 -3.09 -22.14
CA GLU A 74 42.42 -4.04 -21.93
C GLU A 74 43.75 -3.34 -21.61
#